data_AF-A0A2R8AK96-F1
#
_entry.id   AF-A0A2R8AK96-F1
#
_cell.length_a   1.000
_cell.length_b   1.000
_cell.length_c   1.000
_cell.angle_alpha   90.00
_cell.angle_beta   90.00
_cell.angle_gamma   90.00
#
_symmetry.space_group_name_H-M   'P 1'
#
loop_
_entity.id
_entity.type
_entity.pdbx_description
1 polymer ?
#
loop_
_entity_poly.entity_id
_entity_poly.type
_entity_poly.pdbx_seq_one_letter_code
_entity_poly.pdbx_strand_id
1 'polypeptide(L)'
;MWSYRPSVLIPLAFLLAGCMAPAPNADGAAPGNAVHRGDRTNDVATRRISLPNTLPAMRTFSPIRTDRPIRSNSLIMGDFIDLTFQLESGRPLPVLTRFEGPISVTVSGHAPAQLKRDLDQLLTRLRNEAGINIRRGTGPSAGRIAVELIPKRTLQKYVPHAACFVTPNVSGWTDYLQNRRTARTDWTKMRQRKQMAVFIPSDVSPQEMRDCLHEEIAQALGPVNDLYRLENSVFNDDNFHTVLTGFDMLILRIFYAPELQSGLSQAEVARRLPAVLNRLNPSGGSGSARLSPITPTDWKQAIAVAMGRNKSLRSRQAAAQRAVSIARQKGWQDNRLAFSLYAMGRLDMRTDSHAALAAFREAENIYRDRAGTDLHAAHMGMQLAAYALSTGSADQAIATVNRHIPAVRQAQNAALLATLLMIKAEALDHKGLSSDAARVRLDSLGWARYGFGSNAQVGARLQEIAAIAPG
;
A
#
# COMPACT_ATOMS: atom_id res chain seq x y z
N MET A 1 -10.05 0.90 -20.75
CA MET A 1 -9.66 -0.39 -20.15
C MET A 1 -8.31 -0.14 -19.51
N TRP A 2 -8.28 -0.18 -18.19
CA TRP A 2 -7.74 0.89 -17.35
C TRP A 2 -6.55 0.39 -16.52
N SER A 3 -5.66 1.29 -16.10
CA SER A 3 -4.87 1.07 -14.88
C SER A 3 -5.84 1.32 -13.72
N TYR A 4 -6.52 0.28 -13.26
CA TYR A 4 -7.45 0.39 -12.14
C TYR A 4 -6.95 -0.53 -11.06
N ARG A 5 -6.22 0.04 -10.10
CA ARG A 5 -5.93 -0.70 -8.89
C ARG A 5 -7.21 -0.89 -8.09
N PRO A 6 -7.64 -2.13 -7.80
CA PRO A 6 -8.69 -2.35 -6.83
C PRO A 6 -8.28 -1.70 -5.51
N SER A 7 -9.23 -1.10 -4.80
CA SER A 7 -9.05 -0.51 -3.48
C SER A 7 -8.68 -1.61 -2.49
N VAL A 8 -7.43 -2.05 -2.51
CA VAL A 8 -6.79 -2.76 -1.40
C VAL A 8 -6.16 -1.68 -0.53
N LEU A 9 -6.99 -0.75 -0.05
CA LEU A 9 -6.75 -0.26 1.29
C LEU A 9 -6.69 -1.53 2.13
N ILE A 10 -5.54 -1.84 2.72
CA ILE A 10 -5.47 -2.85 3.76
C ILE A 10 -6.29 -2.26 4.90
N PRO A 11 -7.58 -2.64 5.14
CA PRO A 11 -8.18 -2.28 6.40
C PRO A 11 -7.33 -3.00 7.42
N LEU A 12 -6.57 -2.22 8.16
CA LEU A 12 -5.73 -2.71 9.25
C LEU A 12 -6.60 -3.24 10.41
N ALA A 13 -7.93 -3.31 10.25
CA ALA A 13 -8.90 -3.84 11.21
C ALA A 13 -8.37 -5.12 11.86
N PHE A 14 -8.11 -5.01 13.17
CA PHE A 14 -7.93 -6.18 14.00
C PHE A 14 -9.31 -6.74 14.29
N LEU A 15 -9.58 -7.92 13.78
CA LEU A 15 -10.83 -8.63 14.05
C LEU A 15 -10.56 -9.75 15.07
N LEU A 16 -9.99 -9.39 16.21
CA LEU A 16 -9.74 -10.29 17.34
C LEU A 16 -10.87 -10.29 18.39
N ALA A 17 -11.98 -9.57 18.17
CA ALA A 17 -13.14 -9.71 19.05
C ALA A 17 -13.92 -10.99 18.69
N GLY A 18 -13.63 -12.09 19.39
CA GLY A 18 -14.19 -13.40 19.05
C GLY A 18 -14.03 -14.50 20.11
N CYS A 19 -14.31 -14.21 21.38
CA CYS A 19 -14.66 -15.25 22.37
C CYS A 19 -15.79 -14.70 23.27
N MET A 20 -17.00 -14.61 22.74
CA MET A 20 -18.21 -14.54 23.56
C MET A 20 -19.22 -15.54 22.98
N ALA A 21 -19.62 -16.50 23.81
CA ALA A 21 -20.62 -17.50 23.47
C ALA A 21 -22.00 -16.84 23.24
N PRO A 22 -22.83 -17.35 22.33
CA PRO A 22 -24.21 -16.88 22.17
C PRO A 22 -25.07 -17.40 23.33
N ALA A 23 -25.78 -16.50 24.01
CA ALA A 23 -26.87 -16.87 24.91
C ALA A 23 -28.07 -17.43 24.11
N PRO A 24 -28.83 -18.40 24.63
CA PRO A 24 -29.92 -19.04 23.89
C PRO A 24 -31.16 -18.13 23.79
N ASN A 25 -31.87 -18.28 22.67
CA ASN A 25 -33.17 -17.66 22.43
C ASN A 25 -34.23 -18.20 23.41
N ALA A 26 -35.14 -17.32 23.84
CA ALA A 26 -36.43 -17.71 24.40
C ALA A 26 -37.53 -16.80 23.83
N ASP A 27 -38.45 -17.42 23.09
CA ASP A 27 -39.73 -16.84 22.68
C ASP A 27 -40.74 -16.87 23.85
N GLY A 28 -41.63 -15.87 23.92
CA GLY A 28 -43.02 -16.06 24.38
C GLY A 28 -43.53 -15.32 25.64
N ALA A 29 -44.45 -14.38 25.40
CA ALA A 29 -45.61 -13.95 26.22
C ALA A 29 -45.43 -13.00 27.45
N ALA A 30 -46.39 -12.06 27.57
CA ALA A 30 -46.53 -10.93 28.50
C ALA A 30 -47.46 -11.25 29.72
N PRO A 31 -47.92 -10.28 30.55
CA PRO A 31 -47.24 -9.21 31.33
C PRO A 31 -47.55 -9.27 32.86
N GLY A 32 -46.79 -8.57 33.71
CA GLY A 32 -47.14 -8.41 35.14
C GLY A 32 -46.23 -7.45 35.93
N ASN A 33 -46.86 -6.51 36.65
CA ASN A 33 -46.25 -5.50 37.52
C ASN A 33 -45.53 -6.09 38.75
N ALA A 34 -44.38 -5.52 39.15
CA ALA A 34 -44.07 -5.01 40.51
C ALA A 34 -42.56 -5.05 40.89
N VAL A 35 -42.00 -3.85 41.11
CA VAL A 35 -41.15 -3.37 42.22
C VAL A 35 -40.02 -4.27 42.81
N HIS A 36 -38.79 -3.75 42.66
CA HIS A 36 -37.56 -3.85 43.47
C HIS A 36 -37.13 -5.19 44.15
N ARG A 37 -36.01 -5.74 43.67
CA ARG A 37 -34.80 -6.02 44.48
C ARG A 37 -33.60 -6.22 43.56
N GLY A 38 -32.43 -5.74 44.02
CA GLY A 38 -31.23 -5.59 43.22
C GLY A 38 -30.71 -6.89 42.62
N ASP A 39 -30.23 -6.78 41.39
CA ASP A 39 -29.39 -7.79 40.77
C ASP A 39 -28.06 -7.13 40.42
N ARG A 40 -26.97 -7.71 40.93
CA ARG A 40 -25.60 -7.31 40.60
C ARG A 40 -25.32 -7.86 39.21
N THR A 41 -25.70 -7.10 38.19
CA THR A 41 -25.20 -7.36 36.84
C THR A 41 -23.69 -7.13 36.86
N ASN A 42 -22.92 -8.21 36.66
CA ASN A 42 -21.51 -8.16 36.33
C ASN A 42 -21.33 -7.29 35.08
N ASP A 43 -21.10 -5.99 35.31
CA ASP A 43 -20.55 -5.09 34.30
C ASP A 43 -19.14 -5.59 33.99
N VAL A 44 -19.00 -6.35 32.90
CA VAL A 44 -17.70 -6.52 32.27
C VAL A 44 -17.30 -5.13 31.78
N ALA A 45 -16.45 -4.46 32.55
CA ALA A 45 -15.92 -3.14 32.23
C ALA A 45 -15.24 -3.20 30.86
N THR A 46 -15.95 -2.79 29.81
CA THR A 46 -15.31 -2.51 28.53
C THR A 46 -14.41 -1.30 28.76
N ARG A 47 -13.10 -1.53 28.78
CA ARG A 47 -12.08 -0.50 28.97
C ARG A 47 -12.18 0.51 27.81
N ARG A 48 -13.03 1.53 27.96
CA ARG A 48 -13.15 2.62 27.00
C ARG A 48 -11.93 3.52 27.14
N ILE A 49 -10.97 3.39 26.22
CA ILE A 49 -9.92 4.39 26.08
C ILE A 49 -10.55 5.66 25.50
N SER A 50 -10.67 6.69 26.34
CA SER A 50 -11.05 8.03 25.90
C SER A 50 -9.88 8.66 25.15
N LEU A 51 -10.15 9.17 23.94
CA LEU A 51 -9.19 10.03 23.27
C LEU A 51 -8.93 11.28 24.14
N PRO A 52 -7.69 11.80 24.16
CA PRO A 52 -7.44 13.09 24.78
C PRO A 52 -8.32 14.17 24.11
N ASN A 53 -8.79 15.15 24.90
CA ASN A 53 -9.62 16.27 24.40
C ASN A 53 -8.94 17.02 23.24
N THR A 54 -7.61 17.01 23.19
CA THR A 54 -6.80 17.54 22.09
C THR A 54 -5.79 16.48 21.63
N LEU A 55 -5.84 16.11 20.35
CA LEU A 55 -4.82 15.24 19.77
C LEU A 55 -3.50 16.00 19.59
N PRO A 56 -2.34 15.34 19.74
CA PRO A 56 -1.05 15.95 19.46
C PRO A 56 -0.95 16.42 18.00
N ALA A 57 -0.01 17.31 17.72
CA ALA A 57 0.28 17.74 16.36
C ALA A 57 0.57 16.54 15.46
N MET A 58 0.08 16.60 14.21
CA MET A 58 0.34 15.56 13.22
C MET A 58 1.85 15.48 12.94
N ARG A 59 2.40 14.26 13.00
CA ARG A 59 3.79 13.98 12.63
C ARG A 59 3.95 13.98 11.12
N THR A 60 5.17 14.24 10.68
CA THR A 60 5.57 14.16 9.27
C THR A 60 6.91 13.44 9.17
N PHE A 61 7.14 12.73 8.06
CA PHE A 61 8.45 12.16 7.80
C PHE A 61 9.40 13.24 7.30
N SER A 62 10.65 13.18 7.75
CA SER A 62 11.75 13.89 7.11
C SER A 62 12.12 13.19 5.79
N PRO A 63 12.70 13.90 4.81
CA PRO A 63 13.27 13.26 3.63
C PRO A 63 14.33 12.25 4.06
N ILE A 64 14.19 11.00 3.61
CA ILE A 64 15.15 9.92 3.84
C ILE A 64 15.85 9.62 2.52
N ARG A 65 17.15 9.33 2.60
CA ARG A 65 17.92 8.88 1.44
C ARG A 65 17.52 7.45 1.10
N THR A 66 17.08 7.25 -0.13
CA THR A 66 16.63 5.94 -0.60
C THR A 66 17.81 4.97 -0.72
N ASP A 67 17.59 3.73 -0.30
CA ASP A 67 18.58 2.67 -0.44
C ASP A 67 18.87 2.38 -1.91
N ARG A 68 20.09 1.96 -2.22
CA ARG A 68 20.44 1.58 -3.59
C ARG A 68 19.66 0.33 -4.01
N PRO A 69 19.34 0.17 -5.31
CA PRO A 69 18.76 -1.06 -5.83
C PRO A 69 19.59 -2.27 -5.45
N ILE A 70 18.93 -3.30 -4.92
CA ILE A 70 19.57 -4.53 -4.43
C ILE A 70 19.66 -5.60 -5.54
N ARG A 71 18.85 -5.46 -6.59
CA ARG A 71 18.74 -6.43 -7.70
C ARG A 71 19.91 -6.26 -8.69
N SER A 72 20.32 -7.37 -9.32
CA SER A 72 21.30 -7.33 -10.40
C SER A 72 20.71 -6.67 -11.65
N ASN A 73 21.59 -6.11 -12.49
CA ASN A 73 21.19 -5.46 -13.73
C ASN A 73 20.47 -6.43 -14.67
N SER A 74 20.86 -7.71 -14.72
CA SER A 74 20.18 -8.73 -15.55
C SER A 74 18.70 -8.89 -15.19
N LEU A 75 18.36 -8.91 -13.89
CA LEU A 75 16.96 -8.97 -13.44
C LEU A 75 16.25 -7.64 -13.67
N ILE A 76 16.90 -6.50 -13.37
CA ILE A 76 16.33 -5.17 -13.58
C ILE A 76 15.97 -4.97 -15.06
N MET A 77 16.77 -5.48 -16.01
CA MET A 77 16.44 -5.41 -17.44
C MET A 77 15.15 -6.15 -17.78
N GLY A 78 14.99 -7.39 -17.29
CA GLY A 78 13.78 -8.17 -17.52
C GLY A 78 12.56 -7.51 -16.88
N ASP A 79 12.71 -7.02 -15.65
CA ASP A 79 11.66 -6.32 -14.92
C ASP A 79 11.27 -5.00 -15.62
N PHE A 80 12.25 -4.22 -16.13
CA PHE A 80 11.98 -3.01 -16.92
C PHE A 80 11.15 -3.30 -18.16
N ILE A 81 11.48 -4.36 -18.90
CA ILE A 81 10.76 -4.74 -20.12
C ILE A 81 9.31 -5.13 -19.79
N ASP A 82 9.10 -5.98 -18.78
CA ASP A 82 7.77 -6.42 -18.38
C ASP A 82 6.92 -5.26 -17.82
N LEU A 83 7.53 -4.31 -17.12
CA LEU A 83 6.89 -3.10 -16.63
C LEU A 83 6.48 -2.15 -17.76
N THR A 84 7.28 -2.07 -18.82
CA THR A 84 7.17 -1.02 -19.84
C THR A 84 6.27 -1.40 -21.02
N PHE A 85 6.31 -2.67 -21.44
CA PHE A 85 5.72 -3.11 -22.72
C PHE A 85 4.43 -3.90 -22.57
N GLN A 86 3.85 -3.96 -21.38
CA GLN A 86 2.56 -4.58 -21.13
C GLN A 86 1.71 -3.65 -20.26
N LEU A 87 0.39 -3.74 -20.40
CA LEU A 87 -0.57 -3.23 -19.42
C LEU A 87 -0.86 -4.32 -18.38
N GLU A 88 -1.40 -3.92 -17.23
CA GLU A 88 -1.88 -4.85 -16.20
C GLU A 88 -2.87 -5.89 -16.76
N SER A 89 -3.71 -5.47 -17.71
CA SER A 89 -4.63 -6.33 -18.48
C SER A 89 -3.96 -7.39 -19.37
N GLY A 90 -2.64 -7.37 -19.51
CA GLY A 90 -1.86 -8.20 -20.43
C GLY A 90 -1.78 -7.69 -21.87
N ARG A 91 -2.48 -6.59 -22.21
CA ARG A 91 -2.40 -5.97 -23.54
C ARG A 91 -0.99 -5.41 -23.77
N PRO A 92 -0.35 -5.68 -24.92
CA PRO A 92 0.99 -5.15 -25.20
C PRO A 92 0.94 -3.65 -25.49
N LEU A 93 1.99 -2.95 -25.05
CA LEU A 93 2.29 -1.58 -25.46
C LEU A 93 3.32 -1.67 -26.58
N PRO A 94 3.05 -1.14 -27.79
CA PRO A 94 3.91 -1.41 -28.95
C PRO A 94 5.25 -0.66 -28.91
N VAL A 95 5.31 0.45 -28.18
CA VAL A 95 6.46 1.35 -28.11
C VAL A 95 6.63 1.92 -26.71
N LEU A 96 7.86 2.25 -26.35
CA LEU A 96 8.17 3.08 -25.20
C LEU A 96 7.51 4.45 -25.39
N THR A 97 6.88 4.96 -24.33
CA THR A 97 6.34 6.32 -24.29
C THR A 97 6.81 7.01 -23.02
N ARG A 98 7.29 8.24 -23.16
CA ARG A 98 7.68 9.12 -22.05
C ARG A 98 7.37 10.58 -22.38
N PHE A 99 7.63 11.48 -21.44
CA PHE A 99 7.69 12.91 -21.74
C PHE A 99 9.06 13.25 -22.34
N GLU A 100 9.10 14.02 -23.44
CA GLU A 100 10.34 14.37 -24.17
C GLU A 100 10.93 15.74 -23.77
N GLY A 101 10.55 16.28 -22.62
CA GLY A 101 11.03 17.59 -22.17
C GLY A 101 10.56 17.94 -20.76
N PRO A 102 10.73 19.21 -20.33
CA PRO A 102 10.36 19.67 -18.99
C PRO A 102 8.88 19.42 -18.69
N ILE A 103 8.59 18.96 -17.47
CA ILE A 103 7.27 18.52 -17.04
C ILE A 103 6.73 19.50 -15.99
N SER A 104 5.52 20.01 -16.23
CA SER A 104 4.76 20.78 -15.25
C SER A 104 3.77 19.88 -14.51
N VAL A 105 3.65 20.06 -13.20
CA VAL A 105 2.64 19.42 -12.36
C VAL A 105 1.73 20.47 -11.75
N THR A 106 0.44 20.40 -12.06
CA THR A 106 -0.57 21.30 -11.49
C THR A 106 -1.43 20.56 -10.49
N VAL A 107 -1.92 21.26 -9.46
CA VAL A 107 -2.85 20.70 -8.47
C VAL A 107 -4.14 21.52 -8.50
N SER A 108 -5.27 20.86 -8.71
CA SER A 108 -6.62 21.45 -8.67
C SER A 108 -7.50 20.77 -7.63
N GLY A 109 -8.60 21.44 -7.29
CA GLY A 109 -9.47 21.06 -6.17
C GLY A 109 -9.01 21.62 -4.82
N HIS A 110 -9.75 21.28 -3.75
CA HIS A 110 -9.46 21.73 -2.38
C HIS A 110 -8.29 20.93 -1.78
N ALA A 111 -7.09 21.13 -2.32
CA ALA A 111 -5.87 20.43 -1.92
C ALA A 111 -5.35 20.91 -0.53
N PRO A 112 -5.28 20.01 0.48
CA PRO A 112 -4.73 20.35 1.79
C PRO A 112 -3.26 20.80 1.71
N ALA A 113 -2.83 21.63 2.65
CA ALA A 113 -1.43 22.09 2.72
C ALA A 113 -0.43 20.94 2.88
N GLN A 114 -0.84 19.84 3.54
CA GLN A 114 0.01 18.65 3.67
C GLN A 114 0.24 17.97 2.32
N LEU A 115 -0.80 17.79 1.49
CA LEU A 115 -0.66 17.21 0.14
C LEU A 115 0.35 18.00 -0.70
N LYS A 116 0.29 19.34 -0.66
CA LYS A 116 1.22 20.20 -1.41
C LYS A 116 2.68 20.00 -0.95
N ARG A 117 2.89 19.85 0.37
CA ARG A 117 4.22 19.54 0.94
C ARG A 117 4.71 18.17 0.50
N ASP A 118 3.86 17.15 0.56
CA ASP A 118 4.20 15.78 0.15
C ASP A 118 4.53 15.71 -1.36
N LEU A 119 3.76 16.44 -2.18
CA LEU A 119 4.06 16.61 -3.61
C LEU A 119 5.41 17.30 -3.82
N ASP A 120 5.69 18.41 -3.13
CA ASP A 120 6.95 19.14 -3.29
C ASP A 120 8.17 18.28 -2.88
N GLN A 121 8.02 17.42 -1.86
CA GLN A 121 9.03 16.42 -1.49
C GLN A 121 9.23 15.37 -2.59
N LEU A 122 8.15 14.78 -3.10
CA LEU A 122 8.20 13.82 -4.21
C LEU A 122 8.88 14.41 -5.45
N LEU A 123 8.48 15.62 -5.88
CA LEU A 123 9.08 16.28 -7.04
C LEU A 123 10.56 16.57 -6.84
N THR A 124 10.97 16.89 -5.61
CA THR A 124 12.39 17.06 -5.27
C THR A 124 13.16 15.75 -5.40
N ARG A 125 12.60 14.64 -4.92
CA ARG A 125 13.20 13.31 -5.08
C ARG A 125 13.29 12.90 -6.55
N LEU A 126 12.24 13.10 -7.34
CA LEU A 126 12.24 12.78 -8.78
C LEU A 126 13.31 13.56 -9.55
N ARG A 127 13.56 14.83 -9.20
CA ARG A 127 14.67 15.61 -9.75
C ARG A 127 16.03 15.06 -9.32
N ASN A 128 16.22 14.86 -8.02
CA ASN A 128 17.54 14.57 -7.45
C ASN A 128 17.98 13.11 -7.65
N GLU A 129 17.05 12.16 -7.61
CA GLU A 129 17.33 10.73 -7.64
C GLU A 129 17.12 10.13 -9.03
N ALA A 130 16.04 10.52 -9.72
CA ALA A 130 15.71 10.02 -11.05
C ALA A 130 16.17 10.94 -12.20
N GLY A 131 16.64 12.15 -11.91
CA GLY A 131 17.13 13.09 -12.93
C GLY A 131 16.04 13.66 -13.83
N ILE A 132 14.77 13.64 -13.40
CA ILE A 132 13.64 14.08 -14.22
C ILE A 132 13.45 15.58 -14.08
N ASN A 133 13.41 16.31 -15.19
CA ASN A 133 13.09 17.74 -15.19
C ASN A 133 11.59 17.95 -14.95
N ILE A 134 11.21 18.00 -13.68
CA ILE A 134 9.82 18.12 -13.22
C ILE A 134 9.66 19.19 -12.16
N ARG A 135 8.60 20.00 -12.27
CA ARG A 135 8.31 21.09 -11.34
C ARG A 135 6.82 21.32 -11.17
N ARG A 136 6.43 21.86 -10.01
CA ARG A 136 5.06 22.29 -9.75
C ARG A 136 4.77 23.63 -10.43
N GLY A 137 3.54 23.84 -10.90
CA GLY A 137 3.06 25.11 -11.46
C GLY A 137 2.80 25.07 -12.97
N THR A 138 2.48 26.23 -13.55
CA THR A 138 1.98 26.39 -14.93
C THR A 138 3.01 26.96 -15.91
N GLY A 139 4.28 27.09 -15.52
CA GLY A 139 5.30 27.66 -16.40
C GLY A 139 5.61 26.82 -17.66
N PRO A 140 6.51 27.31 -18.54
CA PRO A 140 6.82 26.64 -19.81
C PRO A 140 7.19 25.15 -19.64
N SER A 141 6.46 24.26 -20.29
CA SER A 141 6.65 22.81 -20.19
C SER A 141 6.33 22.13 -21.51
N ALA A 142 7.09 21.10 -21.86
CA ALA A 142 6.78 20.21 -22.98
C ALA A 142 5.70 19.17 -22.63
N GLY A 143 5.51 18.91 -21.34
CA GLY A 143 4.50 17.98 -20.83
C GLY A 143 3.84 18.46 -19.55
N ARG A 144 2.61 18.01 -19.30
CA ARG A 144 1.82 18.35 -18.12
C ARG A 144 1.24 17.11 -17.43
N ILE A 145 1.29 17.11 -16.10
CA ILE A 145 0.55 16.21 -15.22
C ILE A 145 -0.43 17.06 -14.39
N ALA A 146 -1.73 16.85 -14.57
CA ALA A 146 -2.77 17.50 -13.78
C ALA A 146 -3.18 16.59 -12.62
N VAL A 147 -2.86 16.96 -11.39
CA VAL A 147 -3.35 16.30 -10.17
C VAL A 147 -4.65 16.97 -9.75
N GLU A 148 -5.74 16.23 -9.70
CA GLU A 148 -7.06 16.75 -9.33
C GLU A 148 -7.65 15.95 -8.17
N LEU A 149 -8.08 16.68 -7.12
CA LEU A 149 -8.71 16.09 -5.95
C LEU A 149 -10.22 16.03 -6.12
N ILE A 150 -10.79 14.84 -5.93
CA ILE A 150 -12.21 14.54 -6.20
C ILE A 150 -12.78 13.76 -5.02
N PRO A 151 -14.02 14.01 -4.57
CA PRO A 151 -14.62 13.17 -3.52
C PRO A 151 -14.65 11.69 -3.91
N LYS A 152 -14.28 10.79 -3.00
CA LYS A 152 -14.18 9.34 -3.22
C LYS A 152 -15.45 8.76 -3.82
N ARG A 153 -16.62 9.18 -3.32
CA ARG A 153 -17.93 8.75 -3.84
C ARG A 153 -18.13 9.14 -5.31
N THR A 154 -17.67 10.32 -5.70
CA THR A 154 -17.75 10.80 -7.09
C THR A 154 -16.83 9.99 -7.99
N LEU A 155 -15.59 9.74 -7.54
CA LEU A 155 -14.63 8.91 -8.26
C LEU A 155 -15.18 7.48 -8.45
N GLN A 156 -15.63 6.85 -7.38
CA GLN A 156 -16.11 5.46 -7.38
C GLN A 156 -17.41 5.25 -8.13
N LYS A 157 -18.21 6.30 -8.37
CA LYS A 157 -19.39 6.21 -9.25
C LYS A 157 -19.03 5.82 -10.69
N TYR A 158 -17.88 6.29 -11.19
CA TYR A 158 -17.42 6.02 -12.55
C TYR A 158 -16.32 4.97 -12.59
N VAL A 159 -15.59 4.85 -11.49
CA VAL A 159 -14.46 3.95 -11.30
C VAL A 159 -14.59 3.17 -10.00
N PRO A 160 -15.48 2.16 -9.91
CA PRO A 160 -15.87 1.56 -8.63
C PRO A 160 -14.73 0.93 -7.82
N HIS A 161 -13.66 0.53 -8.49
CA HIS A 161 -12.57 -0.21 -7.86
C HIS A 161 -11.35 0.66 -7.58
N ALA A 162 -11.17 1.83 -8.21
CA ALA A 162 -9.97 2.63 -8.01
C ALA A 162 -9.93 3.31 -6.64
N ALA A 163 -8.78 3.24 -5.99
CA ALA A 163 -8.43 4.15 -4.91
C ALA A 163 -8.07 5.52 -5.49
N CYS A 164 -7.12 5.54 -6.43
CA CYS A 164 -6.74 6.64 -7.30
C CYS A 164 -6.43 6.05 -8.68
N PHE A 165 -6.27 6.90 -9.69
CA PHE A 165 -5.84 6.44 -11.02
C PHE A 165 -5.24 7.57 -11.86
N VAL A 166 -4.39 7.16 -12.81
CA VAL A 166 -3.83 7.99 -13.87
C VAL A 166 -4.44 7.66 -15.24
N THR A 167 -4.60 8.68 -16.09
CA THR A 167 -5.10 8.52 -17.45
C THR A 167 -4.38 9.45 -18.44
N PRO A 168 -4.17 9.01 -19.69
CA PRO A 168 -3.45 9.79 -20.68
C PRO A 168 -4.35 10.76 -21.44
N ASN A 169 -3.72 11.78 -22.00
CA ASN A 169 -4.24 12.73 -22.99
C ASN A 169 -5.48 13.52 -22.57
N VAL A 170 -5.68 13.75 -21.28
CA VAL A 170 -6.82 14.53 -20.74
C VAL A 170 -6.34 15.59 -19.75
N SER A 171 -7.02 16.73 -19.71
CA SER A 171 -6.63 17.89 -18.92
C SER A 171 -7.11 17.89 -17.46
N GLY A 172 -8.09 17.04 -17.13
CA GLY A 172 -8.73 16.97 -15.82
C GLY A 172 -10.01 16.13 -15.88
N TRP A 173 -10.82 16.18 -14.83
CA TRP A 173 -11.95 15.28 -14.63
C TRP A 173 -13.04 15.39 -15.69
N THR A 174 -13.43 16.62 -16.05
CA THR A 174 -14.48 16.85 -17.04
C THR A 174 -14.08 16.33 -18.42
N ASP A 175 -12.85 16.62 -18.87
CA ASP A 175 -12.30 16.14 -20.15
C ASP A 175 -12.17 14.60 -20.15
N TYR A 176 -11.76 14.03 -19.02
CA TYR A 176 -11.74 12.60 -18.80
C TYR A 176 -13.14 11.97 -18.96
N LEU A 177 -14.17 12.50 -18.30
CA LEU A 177 -15.52 11.94 -18.39
C LEU A 177 -16.05 11.95 -19.83
N GLN A 178 -15.73 12.97 -20.62
CA GLN A 178 -16.10 13.07 -22.03
C GLN A 178 -15.35 12.06 -22.91
N ASN A 179 -14.09 11.73 -22.57
CA ASN A 179 -13.19 10.96 -23.44
C ASN A 179 -12.85 9.54 -22.95
N ARG A 180 -13.32 9.13 -21.78
CA ARG A 180 -12.95 7.86 -21.11
C ARG A 180 -13.25 6.56 -21.87
N ARG A 181 -14.03 6.63 -22.96
CA ARG A 181 -14.37 5.48 -23.82
C ARG A 181 -13.92 5.68 -25.26
N THR A 182 -12.98 6.59 -25.50
CA THR A 182 -12.44 6.89 -26.83
C THR A 182 -10.96 6.48 -26.91
N ALA A 183 -10.43 6.40 -28.14
CA ALA A 183 -9.02 6.09 -28.38
C ALA A 183 -8.05 7.10 -27.72
N ARG A 184 -8.53 8.30 -27.36
CA ARG A 184 -7.73 9.35 -26.71
C ARG A 184 -7.16 8.89 -25.38
N THR A 185 -7.92 8.12 -24.60
CA THR A 185 -7.50 7.62 -23.27
C THR A 185 -6.91 6.20 -23.32
N ASP A 186 -6.69 5.63 -24.51
CA ASP A 186 -6.11 4.29 -24.67
C ASP A 186 -4.58 4.35 -24.68
N TRP A 187 -3.95 3.86 -23.61
CA TRP A 187 -2.49 3.74 -23.46
C TRP A 187 -1.82 3.05 -24.66
N THR A 188 -2.47 2.06 -25.29
CA THR A 188 -1.89 1.31 -26.42
C THR A 188 -1.79 2.14 -27.71
N LYS A 189 -2.56 3.23 -27.80
CA LYS A 189 -2.55 4.16 -28.94
C LYS A 189 -1.58 5.32 -28.74
N MET A 190 -1.07 5.50 -27.53
CA MET A 190 -0.12 6.56 -27.23
C MET A 190 1.21 6.33 -27.94
N ARG A 191 1.84 7.43 -28.37
CA ARG A 191 3.17 7.44 -29.01
C ARG A 191 4.18 8.28 -28.25
N GLN A 192 3.72 9.27 -27.49
CA GLN A 192 4.51 10.14 -26.64
C GLN A 192 3.59 10.67 -25.53
N ARG A 193 4.14 10.90 -24.34
CA ARG A 193 3.40 11.53 -23.24
C ARG A 193 3.52 13.04 -23.36
N LYS A 194 2.38 13.73 -23.40
CA LYS A 194 2.29 15.20 -23.37
C LYS A 194 1.36 15.71 -22.29
N GLN A 195 0.33 14.93 -21.98
CA GLN A 195 -0.68 15.30 -21.01
C GLN A 195 -1.15 14.05 -20.26
N MET A 196 -1.14 14.13 -18.94
CA MET A 196 -1.64 13.12 -18.02
C MET A 196 -2.53 13.78 -16.97
N ALA A 197 -3.56 13.07 -16.51
CA ALA A 197 -4.33 13.47 -15.33
C ALA A 197 -4.24 12.37 -14.27
N VAL A 198 -4.05 12.79 -13.03
CA VAL A 198 -3.99 11.96 -11.81
C VAL A 198 -5.15 12.37 -10.92
N PHE A 199 -6.00 11.42 -10.56
CA PHE A 199 -7.19 11.67 -9.74
C PHE A 199 -7.05 11.04 -8.37
N ILE A 200 -7.13 11.87 -7.33
CA ILE A 200 -6.93 11.47 -5.93
C ILE A 200 -8.20 11.78 -5.12
N PRO A 201 -8.70 10.84 -4.30
CA PRO A 201 -9.77 11.12 -3.37
C PRO A 201 -9.46 12.32 -2.45
N SER A 202 -10.40 13.26 -2.31
CA SER A 202 -10.22 14.44 -1.45
C SER A 202 -10.50 14.18 0.04
N ASP A 203 -11.14 13.05 0.35
CA ASP A 203 -11.71 12.67 1.66
C ASP A 203 -11.05 11.39 2.21
N VAL A 204 -9.74 11.23 2.01
CA VAL A 204 -8.91 10.15 2.55
C VAL A 204 -7.79 10.68 3.45
N SER A 205 -7.02 9.80 4.09
CA SER A 205 -5.94 10.22 5.00
C SER A 205 -4.79 10.94 4.26
N PRO A 206 -4.00 11.78 4.94
CA PRO A 206 -2.80 12.39 4.35
C PRO A 206 -1.84 11.37 3.75
N GLN A 207 -1.62 10.25 4.45
CA GLN A 207 -0.84 9.14 3.92
C GLN A 207 -1.47 8.58 2.64
N GLU A 208 -2.75 8.22 2.63
CA GLU A 208 -3.42 7.68 1.42
C GLU A 208 -3.30 8.64 0.22
N MET A 209 -3.43 9.94 0.44
CA MET A 209 -3.22 10.93 -0.64
C MET A 209 -1.76 10.94 -1.13
N ARG A 210 -0.78 10.88 -0.23
CA ARG A 210 0.65 10.80 -0.59
C ARG A 210 0.94 9.51 -1.36
N ASP A 211 0.41 8.39 -0.90
CA ASP A 211 0.63 7.08 -1.52
C ASP A 211 0.15 7.13 -2.98
N CYS A 212 -1.03 7.71 -3.23
CA CYS A 212 -1.52 8.02 -4.57
C CYS A 212 -0.62 8.99 -5.36
N LEU A 213 -0.06 10.04 -4.74
CA LEU A 213 0.90 10.91 -5.43
C LEU A 213 2.12 10.13 -5.91
N HIS A 214 2.68 9.26 -5.08
CA HIS A 214 3.85 8.47 -5.42
C HIS A 214 3.55 7.50 -6.57
N GLU A 215 2.47 6.76 -6.47
CA GLU A 215 2.09 5.75 -7.46
C GLU A 215 1.70 6.39 -8.79
N GLU A 216 0.70 7.28 -8.78
CA GLU A 216 0.07 7.76 -10.01
C GLU A 216 0.98 8.72 -10.79
N ILE A 217 1.83 9.49 -10.10
CA ILE A 217 2.84 10.31 -10.78
C ILE A 217 3.95 9.43 -11.34
N ALA A 218 4.38 8.38 -10.62
CA ALA A 218 5.37 7.46 -11.16
C ALA A 218 4.82 6.72 -12.40
N GLN A 219 3.55 6.32 -12.38
CA GLN A 219 2.89 5.74 -13.55
C GLN A 219 2.70 6.74 -14.69
N ALA A 220 2.36 8.01 -14.38
CA ALA A 220 2.31 9.09 -15.36
C ALA A 220 3.67 9.32 -16.05
N LEU A 221 4.78 9.11 -15.34
CA LEU A 221 6.15 9.30 -15.85
C LEU A 221 6.72 8.07 -16.55
N GLY A 222 6.43 6.87 -16.05
CA GLY A 222 7.07 5.62 -16.42
C GLY A 222 6.10 4.44 -16.59
N PRO A 223 6.40 3.24 -16.06
CA PRO A 223 5.57 2.05 -16.24
C PRO A 223 4.10 2.21 -15.87
N VAL A 224 3.21 1.51 -16.56
CA VAL A 224 1.76 1.42 -16.25
C VAL A 224 1.31 -0.03 -16.08
N ASN A 225 2.24 -0.84 -15.57
CA ASN A 225 2.04 -2.23 -15.22
C ASN A 225 2.61 -2.47 -13.84
N ASP A 226 2.06 -3.49 -13.17
CA ASP A 226 2.47 -3.90 -11.85
C ASP A 226 2.83 -5.38 -11.84
N LEU A 227 3.87 -5.72 -11.08
CA LEU A 227 4.45 -7.05 -11.04
C LEU A 227 4.56 -7.52 -9.58
N TYR A 228 3.76 -8.52 -9.22
CA TYR A 228 3.75 -9.15 -7.88
C TYR A 228 5.11 -9.70 -7.38
N ARG A 229 6.10 -9.83 -8.25
CA ARG A 229 7.45 -10.30 -7.90
C ARG A 229 8.40 -9.15 -7.52
N LEU A 230 7.97 -7.90 -7.66
CA LEU A 230 8.77 -6.71 -7.35
C LEU A 230 8.58 -6.29 -5.90
N GLU A 231 9.16 -7.10 -5.02
CA GLU A 231 9.12 -6.95 -3.58
C GLU A 231 9.39 -5.52 -3.07
N ASN A 232 10.42 -4.85 -3.58
CA ASN A 232 10.82 -3.52 -3.15
C ASN A 232 10.45 -2.47 -4.21
N SER A 233 9.15 -2.29 -4.48
CA SER A 233 8.66 -1.40 -5.53
C SER A 233 7.23 -0.95 -5.28
N VAL A 234 6.91 0.30 -5.64
CA VAL A 234 5.52 0.78 -5.76
C VAL A 234 4.81 0.14 -6.97
N PHE A 235 5.55 -0.31 -7.99
CA PHE A 235 5.03 -1.06 -9.14
C PHE A 235 4.73 -2.54 -8.82
N ASN A 236 4.38 -2.82 -7.57
CA ASN A 236 3.92 -4.11 -7.09
C ASN A 236 2.48 -3.96 -6.58
N ASP A 237 1.65 -4.92 -6.94
CA ASP A 237 0.21 -4.95 -6.71
C ASP A 237 -0.16 -5.51 -5.31
N ASP A 238 0.83 -5.65 -4.40
CA ASP A 238 0.62 -6.03 -3.00
C ASP A 238 0.29 -4.85 -2.06
N ASN A 239 0.49 -3.61 -2.53
CA ASN A 239 0.26 -2.35 -1.82
C ASN A 239 1.02 -2.19 -0.49
N PHE A 240 2.14 -2.89 -0.28
CA PHE A 240 2.94 -2.70 0.93
C PHE A 240 3.83 -1.45 0.84
N HIS A 241 4.48 -1.21 -0.30
CA HIS A 241 5.28 0.00 -0.51
C HIS A 241 4.40 1.20 -0.86
N THR A 242 4.47 2.22 -0.03
CA THR A 242 3.64 3.43 -0.16
C THR A 242 4.41 4.66 -0.64
N VAL A 243 5.74 4.53 -0.76
CA VAL A 243 6.63 5.58 -1.28
C VAL A 243 7.63 4.95 -2.25
N LEU A 244 8.00 5.72 -3.27
CA LEU A 244 8.96 5.29 -4.29
C LEU A 244 10.29 4.87 -3.64
N THR A 245 10.73 3.67 -4.00
CA THR A 245 11.94 3.00 -3.54
C THR A 245 13.13 3.34 -4.44
N GLY A 246 14.32 2.85 -4.09
CA GLY A 246 15.52 3.06 -4.91
C GLY A 246 15.41 2.34 -6.25
N PHE A 247 14.75 1.18 -6.26
CA PHE A 247 14.42 0.47 -7.49
C PHE A 247 13.50 1.31 -8.38
N ASP A 248 12.42 1.90 -7.83
CA ASP A 248 11.49 2.72 -8.60
C ASP A 248 12.18 3.94 -9.20
N MET A 249 13.05 4.60 -8.41
CA MET A 249 13.84 5.75 -8.89
C MET A 249 14.81 5.34 -10.00
N LEU A 250 15.43 4.16 -9.92
CA LEU A 250 16.28 3.66 -11.00
C LEU A 250 15.46 3.35 -12.26
N ILE A 251 14.30 2.70 -12.14
CA ILE A 251 13.41 2.43 -13.28
C ILE A 251 13.02 3.73 -13.99
N LEU A 252 12.59 4.73 -13.22
CA LEU A 252 12.27 6.05 -13.77
C LEU A 252 13.51 6.73 -14.39
N ARG A 253 14.69 6.61 -13.78
CA ARG A 253 15.94 7.15 -14.36
C ARG A 253 16.30 6.48 -15.68
N ILE A 254 16.07 5.17 -15.82
CA ILE A 254 16.26 4.44 -17.09
C ILE A 254 15.28 4.96 -18.14
N PHE A 255 13.99 5.13 -17.80
CA PHE A 255 12.98 5.71 -18.71
C PHE A 255 13.40 7.05 -19.31
N TYR A 256 14.17 7.84 -18.55
CA TYR A 256 14.64 9.16 -18.96
C TYR A 256 16.11 9.19 -19.44
N ALA A 257 16.74 8.03 -19.60
CA ALA A 257 18.07 7.93 -20.17
C ALA A 257 18.07 8.50 -21.61
N PRO A 258 19.09 9.29 -22.02
CA PRO A 258 19.14 9.91 -23.35
C PRO A 258 19.01 8.92 -24.52
N GLU A 259 19.45 7.68 -24.30
CA GLU A 259 19.41 6.58 -25.25
C GLU A 259 17.99 6.04 -25.48
N LEU A 260 17.05 6.31 -24.56
CA LEU A 260 15.67 5.83 -24.61
C LEU A 260 14.71 7.00 -24.90
N GLN A 261 14.18 7.03 -26.12
CA GLN A 261 13.20 8.02 -26.58
C GLN A 261 11.85 7.35 -26.89
N SER A 262 10.78 8.14 -26.87
CA SER A 262 9.45 7.66 -27.24
C SER A 262 9.45 7.12 -28.68
N GLY A 263 8.73 6.03 -28.92
CA GLY A 263 8.65 5.37 -30.22
C GLY A 263 9.54 4.15 -30.38
N LEU A 264 10.52 3.93 -29.49
CA LEU A 264 11.35 2.70 -29.53
C LEU A 264 10.52 1.46 -29.21
N SER A 265 10.71 0.40 -30.00
CA SER A 265 10.13 -0.92 -29.76
C SER A 265 10.78 -1.64 -28.56
N GLN A 266 10.13 -2.70 -28.06
CA GLN A 266 10.66 -3.54 -26.98
C GLN A 266 12.07 -4.07 -27.29
N ALA A 267 12.28 -4.56 -28.51
CA ALA A 267 13.58 -5.11 -28.93
C ALA A 267 14.67 -4.03 -28.98
N GLU A 268 14.32 -2.83 -29.43
CA GLU A 268 15.23 -1.69 -29.47
C GLU A 268 15.63 -1.21 -28.08
N VAL A 269 14.68 -1.15 -27.15
CA VAL A 269 14.97 -0.82 -25.75
C VAL A 269 15.84 -1.91 -25.13
N ALA A 270 15.48 -3.19 -25.29
CA ALA A 270 16.24 -4.32 -24.75
C ALA A 270 17.71 -4.31 -25.16
N ARG A 271 18.02 -3.94 -26.42
CA ARG A 271 19.41 -3.80 -26.90
C ARG A 271 20.19 -2.67 -26.24
N ARG A 272 19.53 -1.61 -25.77
CA ARG A 272 20.16 -0.42 -25.17
C ARG A 272 20.33 -0.54 -23.65
N LEU A 273 19.48 -1.33 -23.00
CA LEU A 273 19.46 -1.46 -21.54
C LEU A 273 20.81 -1.86 -20.90
N PRO A 274 21.62 -2.79 -21.45
CA PRO A 274 22.89 -3.17 -20.81
C PRO A 274 23.83 -1.97 -20.60
N ALA A 275 24.03 -1.15 -21.64
CA ALA A 275 24.89 0.03 -21.56
C ALA A 275 24.32 1.09 -20.59
N VAL A 276 23.00 1.32 -20.64
CA VAL A 276 22.32 2.26 -19.74
C VAL A 276 22.46 1.83 -18.28
N LEU A 277 22.25 0.55 -17.96
CA LEU A 277 22.33 0.04 -16.59
C LEU A 277 23.76 -0.04 -16.06
N ASN A 278 24.75 -0.37 -16.90
CA ASN A 278 26.16 -0.32 -16.47
C ASN A 278 26.56 1.09 -16.04
N ARG A 279 26.02 2.13 -16.71
CA ARG A 279 26.23 3.53 -16.35
C ARG A 279 25.44 3.97 -15.11
N LEU A 280 24.18 3.55 -15.00
CA LEU A 280 23.27 4.02 -13.95
C LEU A 280 23.35 3.22 -12.64
N ASN A 281 23.72 1.95 -12.70
CA ASN A 281 23.83 1.01 -11.59
C ASN A 281 25.07 0.10 -11.76
N PRO A 282 26.30 0.65 -11.66
CA PRO A 282 27.53 -0.11 -11.89
C PRO A 282 27.70 -1.28 -10.91
N SER A 283 27.19 -1.17 -9.68
CA SER A 283 27.21 -2.26 -8.70
C SER A 283 26.30 -3.44 -9.04
N GLY A 284 25.36 -3.28 -9.98
CA GLY A 284 24.43 -4.34 -10.39
C GLY A 284 25.04 -5.40 -11.32
N GLY A 285 26.31 -5.26 -11.71
CA GLY A 285 27.02 -6.15 -12.62
C GLY A 285 26.60 -6.00 -14.08
N SER A 286 27.24 -6.77 -14.96
CA SER A 286 26.95 -6.81 -16.40
C SER A 286 26.28 -8.11 -16.82
N GLY A 287 25.55 -8.12 -17.93
CA GLY A 287 24.97 -9.35 -18.49
C GLY A 287 23.81 -9.09 -19.45
N SER A 288 23.15 -10.16 -19.88
CA SER A 288 21.90 -10.10 -20.64
C SER A 288 20.68 -10.04 -19.71
N ALA A 289 19.53 -9.62 -20.24
CA ALA A 289 18.29 -9.59 -19.50
C ALA A 289 17.88 -11.00 -19.07
N ARG A 290 17.62 -11.19 -17.78
CA ARG A 290 17.05 -12.42 -17.23
C ARG A 290 15.57 -12.18 -16.96
N LEU A 291 14.72 -12.79 -17.78
CA LEU A 291 13.27 -12.74 -17.57
C LEU A 291 12.90 -13.62 -16.38
N SER A 292 12.07 -13.08 -15.50
CA SER A 292 11.46 -13.84 -14.41
C SER A 292 10.17 -14.50 -14.92
N PRO A 293 9.83 -15.72 -14.46
CA PRO A 293 8.57 -16.35 -14.83
C PRO A 293 7.36 -15.45 -14.55
N ILE A 294 6.47 -15.33 -15.54
CA ILE A 294 5.24 -14.55 -15.43
C ILE A 294 4.38 -15.14 -14.30
N THR A 295 3.78 -14.26 -13.50
CA THR A 295 2.78 -14.65 -12.50
C THR A 295 1.50 -15.09 -13.22
N PRO A 296 1.06 -16.35 -13.09
CA PRO A 296 -0.12 -16.88 -13.76
C PRO A 296 -1.41 -16.12 -13.41
N THR A 297 -2.29 -16.00 -14.39
CA THR A 297 -3.56 -15.26 -14.26
C THR A 297 -4.50 -15.88 -13.22
N ASP A 298 -4.49 -17.20 -13.07
CA ASP A 298 -5.29 -17.91 -12.07
C ASP A 298 -4.87 -17.57 -10.64
N TRP A 299 -3.57 -17.44 -10.38
CA TRP A 299 -3.05 -16.94 -9.10
C TRP A 299 -3.46 -15.49 -8.87
N LYS A 300 -3.29 -14.60 -9.86
CA LYS A 300 -3.70 -13.19 -9.75
C LYS A 300 -5.19 -13.05 -9.43
N GLN A 301 -6.04 -13.83 -10.10
CA GLN A 301 -7.48 -13.85 -9.85
C GLN A 301 -7.81 -14.36 -8.44
N ALA A 302 -7.10 -15.38 -7.95
CA ALA A 302 -7.29 -15.90 -6.60
C ALA A 302 -6.95 -14.83 -5.54
N ILE A 303 -5.84 -14.11 -5.72
CA ILE A 303 -5.45 -12.98 -4.86
C ILE A 303 -6.47 -11.84 -4.93
N ALA A 304 -6.90 -11.43 -6.12
CA ALA A 304 -7.89 -10.38 -6.29
C ALA A 304 -9.21 -10.70 -5.57
N VAL A 305 -9.66 -11.96 -5.64
CA VAL A 305 -10.86 -12.42 -4.91
C VAL A 305 -10.61 -12.43 -3.41
N ALA A 306 -9.48 -12.94 -2.93
CA ALA A 306 -9.16 -12.99 -1.50
C ALA A 306 -9.14 -11.57 -0.87
N MET A 307 -8.51 -10.62 -1.55
CA MET A 307 -8.34 -9.25 -1.07
C MET A 307 -9.59 -8.37 -1.27
N GLY A 308 -10.41 -8.67 -2.27
CA GLY A 308 -11.63 -7.92 -2.57
C GLY A 308 -12.71 -8.00 -1.49
N ARG A 309 -13.57 -6.97 -1.41
CA ARG A 309 -14.66 -6.90 -0.40
C ARG A 309 -16.03 -7.33 -0.93
N ASN A 310 -16.12 -7.63 -2.23
CA ASN A 310 -17.40 -7.83 -2.94
C ASN A 310 -17.86 -9.30 -2.96
N LYS A 311 -17.16 -10.19 -2.26
CA LYS A 311 -17.44 -11.62 -2.19
C LYS A 311 -17.61 -12.06 -0.74
N SER A 312 -18.34 -13.16 -0.52
CA SER A 312 -18.56 -13.72 0.82
C SER A 312 -17.24 -14.15 1.46
N LEU A 313 -17.16 -14.12 2.79
CA LEU A 313 -15.95 -14.53 3.53
C LEU A 313 -15.46 -15.92 3.11
N ARG A 314 -16.37 -16.91 3.03
CA ARG A 314 -16.05 -18.27 2.58
C ARG A 314 -15.43 -18.31 1.17
N SER A 315 -15.97 -17.54 0.22
CA SER A 315 -15.41 -17.46 -1.14
C SER A 315 -14.01 -16.84 -1.14
N ARG A 316 -13.75 -15.87 -0.27
CA ARG A 316 -12.46 -15.20 -0.14
C ARG A 316 -11.42 -16.13 0.50
N GLN A 317 -11.81 -16.87 1.54
CA GLN A 317 -10.97 -17.89 2.18
C GLN A 317 -10.56 -18.98 1.19
N ALA A 318 -11.53 -19.53 0.44
CA ALA A 318 -11.25 -20.52 -0.60
C ALA A 318 -10.30 -19.98 -1.68
N ALA A 319 -10.41 -18.70 -2.05
CA ALA A 319 -9.51 -18.07 -2.99
C ALA A 319 -8.09 -17.88 -2.43
N ALA A 320 -7.96 -17.49 -1.16
CA ALA A 320 -6.65 -17.39 -0.50
C ALA A 320 -5.95 -18.75 -0.41
N GLN A 321 -6.68 -19.80 -0.01
CA GLN A 321 -6.16 -21.17 0.02
C GLN A 321 -5.73 -21.64 -1.38
N ARG A 322 -6.50 -21.31 -2.42
CA ARG A 322 -6.14 -21.58 -3.82
C ARG A 322 -4.86 -20.85 -4.22
N ALA A 323 -4.69 -19.58 -3.85
CA ALA A 323 -3.47 -18.81 -4.14
C ALA A 323 -2.23 -19.46 -3.50
N VAL A 324 -2.32 -19.89 -2.24
CA VAL A 324 -1.25 -20.64 -1.55
C VAL A 324 -0.94 -21.96 -2.26
N SER A 325 -1.97 -22.71 -2.66
CA SER A 325 -1.80 -23.98 -3.37
C SER A 325 -1.08 -23.80 -4.71
N ILE A 326 -1.48 -22.81 -5.51
CA ILE A 326 -0.82 -22.50 -6.79
C ILE A 326 0.63 -22.09 -6.55
N ALA A 327 0.90 -21.22 -5.57
CA ALA A 327 2.25 -20.77 -5.25
C ALA A 327 3.17 -21.93 -4.85
N ARG A 328 2.67 -22.87 -4.04
CA ARG A 328 3.41 -24.09 -3.64
C ARG A 328 3.63 -25.04 -4.81
N GLN A 329 2.63 -25.26 -5.67
CA GLN A 329 2.78 -26.09 -6.88
C GLN A 329 3.81 -25.52 -7.86
N LYS A 330 3.95 -24.19 -7.92
CA LYS A 330 4.98 -23.51 -8.71
C LYS A 330 6.36 -23.51 -8.06
N GLY A 331 6.50 -24.04 -6.84
CA GLY A 331 7.74 -24.05 -6.09
C GLY A 331 8.23 -22.65 -5.69
N TRP A 332 7.34 -21.67 -5.58
CA TRP A 332 7.73 -20.31 -5.21
C TRP A 332 8.10 -20.21 -3.73
N GLN A 333 9.14 -19.44 -3.45
CA GLN A 333 9.61 -19.08 -2.11
C GLN A 333 9.86 -17.57 -2.02
N ASP A 334 9.01 -16.79 -2.71
CA ASP A 334 9.12 -15.34 -2.85
C ASP A 334 7.82 -14.63 -2.42
N ASN A 335 7.72 -13.33 -2.70
CA ASN A 335 6.54 -12.51 -2.40
C ASN A 335 5.22 -13.18 -2.75
N ARG A 336 5.15 -13.96 -3.83
CA ARG A 336 3.89 -14.55 -4.29
C ARG A 336 3.38 -15.61 -3.30
N LEU A 337 4.27 -16.41 -2.72
CA LEU A 337 3.88 -17.34 -1.65
C LEU A 337 3.55 -16.56 -0.37
N ALA A 338 4.45 -15.67 0.06
CA ALA A 338 4.30 -14.93 1.31
C ALA A 338 3.05 -14.03 1.34
N PHE A 339 2.71 -13.37 0.23
CA PHE A 339 1.50 -12.58 0.09
C PHE A 339 0.23 -13.44 0.07
N SER A 340 0.29 -14.64 -0.52
CA SER A 340 -0.82 -15.60 -0.46
C SER A 340 -1.08 -16.04 0.98
N LEU A 341 -0.02 -16.34 1.74
CA LEU A 341 -0.09 -16.70 3.15
C LEU A 341 -0.61 -15.55 4.01
N TYR A 342 -0.18 -14.32 3.74
CA TYR A 342 -0.72 -13.12 4.38
C TYR A 342 -2.22 -12.96 4.14
N ALA A 343 -2.69 -13.12 2.90
CA ALA A 343 -4.10 -13.03 2.57
C ALA A 343 -4.92 -14.11 3.29
N MET A 344 -4.41 -15.35 3.32
CA MET A 344 -5.01 -16.47 4.04
C MET A 344 -5.10 -16.20 5.54
N GLY A 345 -3.98 -15.86 6.19
CA GLY A 345 -3.95 -15.60 7.62
C GLY A 345 -4.89 -14.47 8.05
N ARG A 346 -5.05 -13.43 7.22
CA ARG A 346 -6.00 -12.35 7.51
C ARG A 346 -7.46 -12.78 7.46
N LEU A 347 -7.80 -13.69 6.57
CA LEU A 347 -9.17 -14.16 6.40
C LEU A 347 -9.53 -15.23 7.44
N ASP A 348 -8.55 -16.01 7.87
CA ASP A 348 -8.76 -17.14 8.77
C ASP A 348 -8.64 -16.78 10.25
N MET A 349 -8.10 -15.60 10.61
CA MET A 349 -7.89 -15.18 12.00
C MET A 349 -9.08 -15.42 12.95
N ARG A 350 -10.31 -15.29 12.46
CA ARG A 350 -11.54 -15.51 13.26
C ARG A 350 -11.99 -16.96 13.32
N THR A 351 -11.75 -17.74 12.27
CA THR A 351 -12.29 -19.10 12.13
C THR A 351 -11.27 -20.17 12.50
N ASP A 352 -9.99 -19.89 12.25
CA ASP A 352 -8.85 -20.76 12.57
C ASP A 352 -7.62 -19.88 12.86
N SER A 353 -7.52 -19.41 14.11
CA SER A 353 -6.40 -18.58 14.55
C SER A 353 -5.06 -19.32 14.50
N HIS A 354 -5.05 -20.63 14.70
CA HIS A 354 -3.83 -21.43 14.64
C HIS A 354 -3.26 -21.47 13.21
N ALA A 355 -4.10 -21.79 12.22
CA ALA A 355 -3.69 -21.75 10.81
C ALA A 355 -3.28 -20.34 10.38
N ALA A 356 -4.00 -19.31 10.83
CA ALA A 356 -3.66 -17.93 10.53
C ALA A 356 -2.26 -17.54 11.05
N LEU A 357 -1.93 -17.89 12.28
CA LEU A 357 -0.62 -17.59 12.88
C LEU A 357 0.50 -18.39 12.23
N ALA A 358 0.26 -19.64 11.87
CA ALA A 358 1.20 -20.43 11.10
C ALA A 358 1.50 -19.75 9.75
N ALA A 359 0.46 -19.27 9.05
CA ALA A 359 0.61 -18.55 7.79
C ALA A 359 1.40 -17.25 7.95
N PHE A 360 1.12 -16.44 8.98
CA PHE A 360 1.88 -15.21 9.22
C PHE A 360 3.34 -15.47 9.57
N ARG A 361 3.65 -16.51 10.35
CA ARG A 361 5.04 -16.89 10.67
C ARG A 361 5.79 -17.39 9.44
N GLU A 362 5.15 -18.23 8.62
CA GLU A 362 5.73 -18.69 7.35
C GLU A 362 5.99 -17.51 6.41
N ALA A 363 5.03 -16.60 6.26
CA ALA A 363 5.21 -15.37 5.47
C ALA A 363 6.32 -14.47 6.02
N GLU A 364 6.38 -14.25 7.35
CA GLU A 364 7.42 -13.44 7.98
C GLU A 364 8.82 -14.06 7.75
N ASN A 365 8.95 -15.38 7.81
CA ASN A 365 10.22 -16.06 7.52
C ASN A 365 10.66 -15.83 6.07
N ILE A 366 9.75 -16.02 5.11
CA ILE A 366 10.05 -15.77 3.69
C ILE A 366 10.54 -14.34 3.46
N TYR A 367 9.92 -13.35 4.11
CA TYR A 367 10.36 -11.96 3.99
C TYR A 367 11.68 -11.69 4.73
N ARG A 368 11.86 -12.18 5.95
CA ARG A 368 13.12 -11.93 6.69
C ARG A 368 14.36 -12.51 6.01
N ASP A 369 14.20 -13.59 5.25
CA ASP A 369 15.30 -14.21 4.51
C ASP A 369 15.63 -13.46 3.19
N ARG A 370 14.94 -12.35 2.90
CA ARG A 370 15.05 -11.62 1.62
C ARG A 370 15.30 -10.12 1.83
N ALA A 371 16.41 -9.66 1.25
CA ALA A 371 16.78 -8.25 1.28
C ALA A 371 15.72 -7.36 0.60
N GLY A 372 15.33 -6.28 1.28
CA GLY A 372 14.36 -5.31 0.76
C GLY A 372 12.89 -5.66 1.03
N THR A 373 12.60 -6.65 1.88
CA THR A 373 11.23 -7.00 2.30
C THR A 373 10.96 -6.79 3.80
N ASP A 374 11.78 -5.98 4.47
CA ASP A 374 11.62 -5.70 5.90
C ASP A 374 10.27 -5.05 6.23
N LEU A 375 9.71 -4.26 5.31
CA LEU A 375 8.36 -3.69 5.45
C LEU A 375 7.28 -4.77 5.40
N HIS A 376 7.39 -5.74 4.48
CA HIS A 376 6.49 -6.87 4.39
C HIS A 376 6.54 -7.72 5.67
N ALA A 377 7.75 -8.00 6.16
CA ALA A 377 7.96 -8.67 7.44
C ALA A 377 7.30 -7.89 8.59
N ALA A 378 7.39 -6.55 8.60
CA ALA A 378 6.73 -5.71 9.60
C ALA A 378 5.20 -5.79 9.56
N HIS A 379 4.59 -5.97 8.39
CA HIS A 379 3.15 -6.20 8.27
C HIS A 379 2.74 -7.54 8.91
N MET A 380 3.58 -8.59 8.79
CA MET A 380 3.34 -9.87 9.47
C MET A 380 3.57 -9.72 10.98
N GLY A 381 4.68 -9.09 11.36
CA GLY A 381 5.04 -8.83 12.75
C GLY A 381 3.99 -8.02 13.50
N MET A 382 3.29 -7.10 12.83
CA MET A 382 2.15 -6.39 13.41
C MET A 382 0.99 -7.33 13.79
N GLN A 383 0.69 -8.33 12.96
CA GLN A 383 -0.34 -9.34 13.27
C GLN A 383 0.10 -10.24 14.42
N LEU A 384 1.36 -10.67 14.41
CA LEU A 384 1.94 -11.53 15.45
C LEU A 384 2.05 -10.80 16.79
N ALA A 385 2.39 -9.50 16.80
CA ALA A 385 2.46 -8.67 17.99
C ALA A 385 1.08 -8.47 18.63
N ALA A 386 0.04 -8.27 17.82
CA ALA A 386 -1.31 -8.15 18.35
C ALA A 386 -1.84 -9.46 18.93
N TYR A 387 -1.52 -10.60 18.31
CA TYR A 387 -1.84 -11.90 18.90
C TYR A 387 -1.07 -12.15 20.21
N ALA A 388 0.22 -11.80 20.26
CA ALA A 388 0.99 -11.86 21.50
C ALA A 388 0.37 -10.98 22.59
N LEU A 389 -0.08 -9.77 22.23
CA LEU A 389 -0.82 -8.90 23.15
C LEU A 389 -2.11 -9.58 23.63
N SER A 390 -2.94 -10.15 22.74
CA SER A 390 -4.22 -10.77 23.12
C SER A 390 -4.09 -11.99 24.02
N THR A 391 -2.92 -12.64 24.01
CA THR A 391 -2.63 -13.79 24.86
C THR A 391 -1.90 -13.41 26.15
N GLY A 392 -1.77 -12.11 26.46
CA GLY A 392 -1.05 -11.60 27.63
C GLY A 392 0.47 -11.67 27.53
N SER A 393 1.01 -12.05 26.37
CA SER A 393 2.45 -12.12 26.12
C SER A 393 3.02 -10.74 25.79
N ALA A 394 2.91 -9.79 26.73
CA ALA A 394 3.28 -8.39 26.54
C ALA A 394 4.75 -8.19 26.15
N ASP A 395 5.69 -8.94 26.75
CA ASP A 395 7.11 -8.87 26.40
C ASP A 395 7.37 -9.27 24.94
N GLN A 396 6.70 -10.33 24.47
CA GLN A 396 6.80 -10.77 23.09
C GLN A 396 6.19 -9.74 22.13
N ALA A 397 5.06 -9.12 22.49
CA ALA A 397 4.45 -8.05 21.71
C ALA A 397 5.41 -6.85 21.57
N ILE A 398 5.99 -6.39 22.69
CA ILE A 398 6.95 -5.27 22.70
C ILE A 398 8.20 -5.60 21.88
N ALA A 399 8.77 -6.80 22.04
CA ALA A 399 9.95 -7.23 21.29
C ALA A 399 9.69 -7.29 19.79
N THR A 400 8.53 -7.84 19.39
CA THR A 400 8.10 -7.92 17.98
C THR A 400 7.91 -6.53 17.38
N VAL A 401 7.24 -5.62 18.10
CA VAL A 401 7.08 -4.23 17.67
C VAL A 401 8.43 -3.54 17.49
N ASN A 402 9.30 -3.61 18.50
CA ASN A 402 10.58 -2.89 18.48
C ASN A 402 11.47 -3.32 17.33
N ARG A 403 11.45 -4.62 16.98
CA ARG A 403 12.18 -5.17 15.83
C ARG A 403 11.78 -4.49 14.51
N HIS A 404 10.50 -4.21 14.34
CA HIS A 404 9.93 -3.78 13.05
C HIS A 404 9.82 -2.26 12.88
N ILE A 405 9.84 -1.47 13.97
CA ILE A 405 9.76 0.00 13.90
C ILE A 405 10.79 0.64 12.93
N PRO A 406 12.08 0.26 12.92
CA PRO A 406 13.05 0.89 12.03
C PRO A 406 12.68 0.76 10.54
N ALA A 407 12.29 -0.45 10.10
CA ALA A 407 11.89 -0.71 8.72
C ALA A 407 10.63 0.09 8.33
N VAL A 408 9.64 0.16 9.23
CA VAL A 408 8.40 0.91 8.99
C VAL A 408 8.65 2.42 8.93
N ARG A 409 9.56 2.95 9.75
CA ARG A 409 9.99 4.36 9.68
C ARG A 409 10.73 4.66 8.38
N GLN A 410 11.63 3.78 7.95
CA GLN A 410 12.37 3.89 6.69
C GLN A 410 11.41 3.90 5.48
N ALA A 411 10.42 3.01 5.49
CA ALA A 411 9.36 2.93 4.49
C ALA A 411 8.33 4.06 4.56
N GLN A 412 8.42 4.93 5.56
CA GLN A 412 7.51 6.05 5.79
C GLN A 412 6.02 5.65 5.88
N ASN A 413 5.71 4.47 6.45
CA ASN A 413 4.33 4.00 6.60
C ASN A 413 3.78 4.38 7.99
N ALA A 414 3.13 5.55 8.09
CA ALA A 414 2.64 6.07 9.36
C ALA A 414 1.47 5.27 9.93
N ALA A 415 0.58 4.73 9.09
CA ALA A 415 -0.55 3.91 9.55
C ALA A 415 -0.07 2.63 10.24
N LEU A 416 0.93 1.95 9.65
CA LEU A 416 1.57 0.79 10.27
C LEU A 416 2.36 1.18 11.52
N LEU A 417 3.13 2.28 11.46
CA LEU A 417 3.91 2.76 12.60
C LEU A 417 3.02 3.11 13.80
N ALA A 418 1.94 3.85 13.56
CA ALA A 418 0.96 4.22 14.58
C ALA A 418 0.34 2.97 15.20
N THR A 419 -0.02 1.97 14.38
CA THR A 419 -0.57 0.70 14.86
C THR A 419 0.42 -0.05 15.76
N LEU A 420 1.68 -0.19 15.33
CA LEU A 420 2.72 -0.86 16.11
C LEU A 420 2.95 -0.15 17.46
N LEU A 421 2.97 1.19 17.45
CA LEU A 421 3.12 1.98 18.68
C LEU A 421 1.89 1.85 19.59
N MET A 422 0.66 1.78 19.05
CA MET A 422 -0.55 1.53 19.83
C MET A 422 -0.48 0.15 20.51
N ILE A 423 -0.08 -0.91 19.79
CA ILE A 423 0.10 -2.25 20.37
C ILE A 423 1.14 -2.22 21.49
N LYS A 424 2.27 -1.52 21.28
CA LYS A 424 3.32 -1.37 22.30
C LYS A 424 2.82 -0.61 23.53
N ALA A 425 2.02 0.44 23.35
CA ALA A 425 1.45 1.19 24.47
C ALA A 425 0.53 0.29 25.32
N GLU A 426 -0.35 -0.50 24.70
CA GLU A 426 -1.20 -1.45 25.44
C GLU A 426 -0.37 -2.54 26.14
N ALA A 427 0.66 -3.07 25.50
CA ALA A 427 1.55 -4.05 26.12
C ALA A 427 2.33 -3.47 27.31
N LEU A 428 2.76 -2.21 27.24
CA LEU A 428 3.42 -1.51 28.35
C LEU A 428 2.45 -1.28 29.52
N ASP A 429 1.21 -0.88 29.24
CA ASP A 429 0.19 -0.72 30.27
C ASP A 429 -0.14 -2.07 30.95
N HIS A 430 -0.21 -3.16 30.18
CA HIS A 430 -0.38 -4.50 30.74
C HIS A 430 0.77 -4.90 31.69
N LYS A 431 1.98 -4.37 31.47
CA LYS A 431 3.13 -4.55 32.36
C LYS A 431 3.17 -3.58 33.55
N GLY A 432 2.17 -2.71 33.72
CA GLY A 432 2.18 -1.67 34.76
C GLY A 432 3.13 -0.50 34.49
N LEU A 433 3.68 -0.38 33.27
CA LEU A 433 4.59 0.69 32.86
C LEU A 433 3.84 1.90 32.30
N SER A 434 2.91 2.45 33.08
CA SER A 434 1.92 3.43 32.60
C SER A 434 2.52 4.74 32.10
N SER A 435 3.63 5.22 32.67
CA SER A 435 4.33 6.41 32.17
C SER A 435 4.90 6.20 30.77
N ASP A 436 5.42 5.00 30.50
CA ASP A 436 6.00 4.64 29.20
C ASP A 436 4.91 4.45 28.17
N ALA A 437 3.84 3.74 28.56
CA ALA A 437 2.66 3.56 27.74
C ALA A 437 2.04 4.90 27.32
N ALA A 438 1.87 5.85 28.25
CA ALA A 438 1.35 7.18 27.96
C ALA A 438 2.21 7.95 26.94
N ARG A 439 3.54 7.89 27.07
CA ARG A 439 4.47 8.51 26.10
C ARG A 439 4.38 7.88 24.72
N VAL A 440 4.38 6.55 24.64
CA VAL A 440 4.28 5.83 23.36
C VAL A 440 2.92 6.08 22.69
N ARG A 441 1.83 6.11 23.48
CA ARG A 441 0.49 6.42 23.00
C ARG A 441 0.39 7.85 22.45
N LEU A 442 1.03 8.82 23.09
CA LEU A 442 1.08 10.18 22.55
C LEU A 442 1.81 10.24 21.19
N ASP A 443 2.95 9.54 21.05
CA ASP A 443 3.66 9.49 19.77
C ASP A 443 2.83 8.77 18.69
N SER A 444 2.15 7.67 19.05
CA SER A 444 1.28 6.93 18.13
C SER A 444 0.17 7.79 17.57
N LEU A 445 -0.46 8.64 18.40
CA LEU A 445 -1.51 9.56 17.98
C LEU A 445 -1.01 10.60 16.98
N GLY A 446 0.22 11.10 17.14
CA GLY A 446 0.83 12.03 16.18
C GLY A 446 0.99 11.41 14.79
N TRP A 447 1.44 10.15 14.71
CA TRP A 447 1.51 9.39 13.45
C TRP A 447 0.14 8.98 12.92
N ALA A 448 -0.79 8.63 13.82
CA ALA A 448 -2.16 8.22 13.48
C ALA A 448 -2.92 9.31 12.70
N ARG A 449 -2.69 10.59 13.02
CA ARG A 449 -3.28 11.71 12.26
C ARG A 449 -2.81 11.75 10.80
N TYR A 450 -1.55 11.39 10.55
CA TYR A 450 -1.02 11.30 9.19
C TYR A 450 -1.51 10.03 8.49
N GLY A 451 -1.48 8.88 9.18
CA GLY A 451 -1.82 7.58 8.61
C GLY A 451 -3.32 7.33 8.41
N PHE A 452 -4.18 7.75 9.34
CA PHE A 452 -5.63 7.47 9.33
C PHE A 452 -6.50 8.70 9.06
N GLY A 453 -5.95 9.92 9.20
CA GLY A 453 -6.67 11.16 8.91
C GLY A 453 -7.50 11.67 10.08
N SER A 454 -8.82 11.50 10.02
CA SER A 454 -9.74 12.16 10.96
C SER A 454 -9.61 11.66 12.40
N ASN A 455 -9.93 12.52 13.37
CA ASN A 455 -9.94 12.14 14.80
C ASN A 455 -10.84 10.93 15.07
N ALA A 456 -11.96 10.81 14.35
CA ALA A 456 -12.87 9.68 14.46
C ALA A 456 -12.20 8.36 14.01
N GLN A 457 -11.47 8.38 12.89
CA GLN A 457 -10.73 7.20 12.40
C GLN A 457 -9.57 6.84 13.34
N VAL A 458 -8.85 7.83 13.87
CA VAL A 458 -7.81 7.62 14.89
C VAL A 458 -8.41 6.99 16.16
N GLY A 459 -9.57 7.49 16.62
CA GLY A 459 -10.29 6.96 17.78
C GLY A 459 -10.77 5.54 17.59
N ALA A 460 -11.42 5.25 16.46
CA ALA A 460 -11.85 3.90 16.10
C ALA A 460 -10.65 2.94 16.11
N ARG A 461 -9.52 3.35 15.55
CA ARG A 461 -8.32 2.53 15.55
C ARG A 461 -7.77 2.26 16.94
N LEU A 462 -7.71 3.28 17.79
CA LEU A 462 -7.25 3.14 19.16
C LEU A 462 -8.15 2.18 19.97
N GLN A 463 -9.47 2.29 19.79
CA GLN A 463 -10.45 1.40 20.41
C GLN A 463 -10.31 -0.04 19.94
N GLU A 464 -10.10 -0.26 18.64
CA GLU A 464 -9.82 -1.60 18.10
C GLU A 464 -8.60 -2.24 18.76
N ILE A 465 -7.50 -1.50 18.94
CA ILE A 465 -6.28 -2.03 19.58
C ILE A 465 -6.47 -2.27 21.07
N ALA A 466 -7.14 -1.34 21.76
CA ALA A 466 -7.44 -1.47 23.18
C ALA A 466 -8.24 -2.74 23.49
N ALA A 467 -9.18 -3.09 22.60
CA ALA A 467 -10.00 -4.29 22.73
C ALA A 467 -9.22 -5.60 22.53
N ILE A 468 -7.97 -5.55 22.06
CA ILE A 468 -7.10 -6.72 21.89
C ILE A 468 -6.43 -7.09 23.21
N ALA A 469 -6.12 -6.13 24.07
CA ALA A 469 -5.44 -6.40 25.33
C ALA A 469 -6.31 -7.27 26.25
N PRO A 470 -5.74 -8.26 26.95
CA PRO A 470 -6.48 -9.04 27.93
C PRO A 470 -7.02 -8.10 29.01
N GLY A 471 -8.29 -8.31 29.36
CA GLY A 471 -9.05 -7.50 30.31
C GLY A 471 -8.47 -7.49 31.71
#